data_AF-A0A1H3IZH9-F1
#
_entry.id   AF-A0A1H3IZH9-F1
#
_cell.length_a   1.000
_cell.length_b   1.000
_cell.length_c   1.000
_cell.angle_alpha   90.00
_cell.angle_beta   90.00
_cell.angle_gamma   90.00
#
_symmetry.space_group_name_H-M   'P 1'
#
loop_
_entity.id
_entity.type
_entity.pdbx_description
1 polymer ?
#
loop_
_entity_poly.entity_id
_entity_poly.type
_entity_poly.pdbx_seq_one_letter_code
_entity_poly.pdbx_strand_id
1 'polypeptide(L)'
;MVFKRMPSDDRFGVCYVATGGQFVKEANRSAERIDTVSPDTPCSIVTDEASTDIVSDVFDELLTLSEPSFSWTDKPRGLALSPYKRTLYLDSDTWVVSADGLADLNTVLDRVPVAAAHGIIRSIAAKYESRPISPSPAPPTYPWFNTGVIAFRRDDANELLTEWQQRHETYEQELAGINDQEAFRDAAYVSDACIHTIPPEYNYRVGNGFQYLNGPVRILHGRLNEQSYRDIANTVNDERALRDDGRSYRIVRVGEDAIARRVGLTKTEYRLSRLFLSLSRRGLGTTASRVLDWIRGGRFH
;
A
#
# COMPACT_ATOMS: atom_id res chain seq x y z
N MET A 1 25.97 14.25 -7.60
CA MET A 1 24.84 13.43 -8.04
C MET A 1 24.11 14.24 -9.10
N VAL A 2 23.99 13.74 -10.34
CA VAL A 2 23.28 14.45 -11.42
C VAL A 2 21.86 13.92 -11.43
N PHE A 3 20.88 14.76 -11.11
CA PHE A 3 19.47 14.37 -11.15
C PHE A 3 19.06 14.07 -12.60
N LYS A 4 18.31 12.98 -12.82
CA LYS A 4 17.84 12.55 -14.15
C LYS A 4 16.94 13.61 -14.81
N ARG A 5 16.24 14.45 -14.01
CA ARG A 5 15.33 15.51 -14.48
C ARG A 5 15.36 16.78 -13.62
N MET A 6 15.32 17.96 -14.25
CA MET A 6 15.24 19.27 -13.59
C MET A 6 14.00 19.39 -12.69
N PRO A 7 14.07 19.78 -11.41
CA PRO A 7 12.91 20.08 -10.56
C PRO A 7 11.98 21.10 -11.21
N SER A 8 10.67 20.84 -11.26
CA SER A 8 9.68 21.89 -11.49
C SER A 8 8.52 21.68 -10.54
N ASP A 9 8.14 22.76 -9.84
CA ASP A 9 7.14 22.79 -8.77
C ASP A 9 5.73 22.35 -9.19
N ASP A 10 5.42 22.22 -10.48
CA ASP A 10 4.10 21.80 -10.97
C ASP A 10 3.95 20.30 -11.25
N ARG A 11 4.94 19.47 -10.90
CA ARG A 11 4.96 18.07 -11.36
C ARG A 11 4.14 17.13 -10.51
N PHE A 12 3.54 16.17 -11.22
CA PHE A 12 3.10 14.89 -10.68
C PHE A 12 4.31 13.94 -10.58
N GLY A 13 4.46 13.28 -9.44
CA GLY A 13 5.55 12.33 -9.21
C GLY A 13 5.21 11.28 -8.17
N VAL A 14 5.99 10.20 -8.18
CA VAL A 14 5.82 9.08 -7.25
C VAL A 14 6.79 9.23 -6.09
N CYS A 15 6.26 9.23 -4.87
CA CYS A 15 7.08 9.31 -3.66
C CYS A 15 6.96 8.01 -2.88
N TYR A 16 8.09 7.38 -2.59
CA TYR A 16 8.18 6.25 -1.68
C TYR A 16 8.59 6.73 -0.29
N VAL A 17 8.11 6.05 0.75
CA VAL A 17 8.62 6.18 2.11
C VAL A 17 9.04 4.79 2.57
N ALA A 18 10.33 4.62 2.80
CA ALA A 18 10.95 3.31 3.03
C ALA A 18 12.10 3.43 4.03
N THR A 19 11.79 3.35 5.33
CA THR A 19 12.78 3.33 6.41
C THR A 19 13.22 1.90 6.72
N GLY A 20 14.51 1.62 6.58
CA GLY A 20 15.11 0.30 6.75
C GLY A 20 15.33 -0.48 5.44
N GLY A 21 16.46 -1.20 5.39
CA GLY A 21 16.99 -1.77 4.14
C GLY A 21 16.09 -2.77 3.40
N GLN A 22 15.16 -3.48 4.07
CA GLN A 22 14.18 -4.31 3.37
C GLN A 22 13.25 -3.45 2.48
N PHE A 23 12.72 -2.36 3.04
CA PHE A 23 11.76 -1.52 2.34
C PHE A 23 12.44 -0.72 1.23
N VAL A 24 13.70 -0.33 1.42
CA VAL A 24 14.52 0.27 0.35
C VAL A 24 14.68 -0.68 -0.83
N LYS A 25 14.99 -1.96 -0.59
CA LYS A 25 15.09 -2.98 -1.66
C LYS A 25 13.77 -3.19 -2.39
N GLU A 26 12.66 -3.19 -1.66
CA GLU A 26 11.31 -3.27 -2.24
C GLU A 26 11.03 -2.03 -3.11
N ALA A 27 11.32 -0.82 -2.59
CA ALA A 27 11.11 0.44 -3.29
C ALA A 27 11.96 0.58 -4.55
N ASN A 28 13.23 0.16 -4.53
CA ASN A 28 14.09 0.11 -5.73
C ASN A 28 13.40 -0.67 -6.86
N ARG A 29 12.90 -1.88 -6.56
CA ARG A 29 12.24 -2.73 -7.56
C ARG A 29 10.94 -2.11 -8.08
N SER A 30 10.16 -1.49 -7.21
CA SER A 30 8.94 -0.81 -7.64
C SER A 30 9.25 0.41 -8.51
N ALA A 31 10.27 1.20 -8.17
CA ALA A 31 10.73 2.34 -8.96
C ALA A 31 11.33 1.92 -10.31
N GLU A 32 12.14 0.85 -10.37
CA GLU A 32 12.64 0.24 -11.61
C GLU A 32 11.48 -0.14 -12.55
N ARG A 33 10.40 -0.68 -11.98
CA ARG A 33 9.20 -1.01 -12.75
C ARG A 33 8.55 0.25 -13.32
N ILE A 34 8.46 1.33 -12.54
CA ILE A 34 7.93 2.61 -13.02
C ILE A 34 8.80 3.17 -14.14
N ASP A 35 10.12 3.18 -13.99
CA ASP A 35 11.05 3.64 -15.03
C ASP A 35 10.89 2.85 -16.33
N THR A 36 10.56 1.56 -16.23
CA THR A 36 10.29 0.71 -17.40
C THR A 36 8.98 1.06 -18.11
N VAL A 37 7.89 1.31 -17.37
CA VAL A 37 6.55 1.49 -17.97
C VAL A 37 6.16 2.92 -18.23
N SER A 38 6.71 3.85 -17.46
CA SER A 38 6.42 5.28 -17.50
C SER A 38 7.72 6.03 -17.23
N PRO A 39 8.69 5.94 -18.17
CA PRO A 39 10.03 6.47 -17.98
C PRO A 39 10.04 7.96 -17.70
N ASP A 40 8.99 8.72 -18.01
CA ASP A 40 8.87 10.17 -17.80
C ASP A 40 8.30 10.56 -16.42
N THR A 41 7.76 9.60 -15.65
CA THR A 41 7.25 9.88 -14.30
C THR A 41 8.40 9.97 -13.31
N PRO A 42 8.60 11.10 -12.61
CA PRO A 42 9.66 11.22 -11.64
C PRO A 42 9.37 10.39 -10.38
N CYS A 43 10.42 9.82 -9.79
CA CYS A 43 10.35 9.01 -8.57
C CYS A 43 11.27 9.58 -7.49
N SER A 44 10.77 9.74 -6.28
CA SER A 44 11.57 10.09 -5.10
C SER A 44 11.45 9.02 -4.03
N ILE A 45 12.47 8.89 -3.20
CA ILE A 45 12.44 8.03 -2.01
C ILE A 45 12.79 8.85 -0.78
N VAL A 46 11.97 8.67 0.26
CA VAL A 46 12.24 9.17 1.61
C VAL A 46 12.68 7.98 2.46
N THR A 47 13.87 8.05 3.05
CA THR A 47 14.48 6.94 3.79
C THR A 47 15.37 7.44 4.93
N ASP A 48 15.89 6.52 5.75
CA ASP A 48 16.80 6.81 6.86
C ASP A 48 18.24 7.03 6.38
N GLU A 49 19.02 7.82 7.13
CA GLU A 49 20.42 8.16 6.78
C GLU A 49 21.35 6.95 6.64
N ALA A 50 21.04 5.85 7.33
CA ALA A 50 21.87 4.65 7.32
C ALA A 50 21.64 3.77 6.08
N SER A 51 20.62 4.08 5.26
CA SER A 51 20.29 3.29 4.08
C SER A 51 21.29 3.48 2.95
N THR A 52 22.04 2.42 2.64
CA THR A 52 23.09 2.40 1.60
C THR A 52 22.69 1.65 0.32
N ASP A 53 21.63 0.85 0.37
CA ASP A 53 21.19 -0.04 -0.72
C ASP A 53 20.33 0.68 -1.79
N ILE A 54 20.39 2.01 -1.87
CA ILE A 54 19.54 2.82 -2.75
C ILE A 54 20.12 2.79 -4.16
N VAL A 55 19.31 2.40 -5.15
CA VAL A 55 19.73 2.45 -6.56
C VAL A 55 19.55 3.89 -7.04
N SER A 56 20.66 4.64 -7.16
CA SER A 56 20.63 6.07 -7.48
C SER A 56 20.01 6.39 -8.84
N ASP A 57 20.07 5.47 -9.79
CA ASP A 57 19.72 5.75 -11.19
C ASP A 57 18.20 5.68 -11.46
N VAL A 58 17.42 5.19 -10.50
CA VAL A 58 15.96 5.06 -10.60
C VAL A 58 15.18 6.11 -9.80
N PHE A 59 15.86 6.85 -8.93
CA PHE A 59 15.27 7.95 -8.17
C PHE A 59 15.80 9.29 -8.65
N ASP A 60 14.89 10.21 -8.93
CA ASP A 60 15.19 11.59 -9.23
C ASP A 60 15.54 12.38 -7.97
N GLU A 61 15.04 11.99 -6.79
CA GLU A 61 15.38 12.65 -5.52
C GLU A 61 15.49 11.64 -4.37
N LEU A 62 16.52 11.83 -3.54
CA LEU A 62 16.72 11.11 -2.29
C LEU A 62 16.54 12.08 -1.13
N LEU A 63 15.55 11.80 -0.30
CA LEU A 63 15.18 12.62 0.85
C LEU A 63 15.43 11.83 2.14
N THR A 64 15.99 12.52 3.12
CA THR A 64 16.29 11.92 4.42
C THR A 64 15.13 12.19 5.38
N LEU A 65 14.61 11.12 6.00
CA LEU A 65 13.78 11.23 7.19
C LEU A 65 14.68 11.23 8.43
N SER A 66 14.76 12.37 9.11
CA SER A 66 15.48 12.48 10.37
C SER A 66 14.77 11.70 11.48
N GLU A 67 15.53 10.92 12.24
CA GLU A 67 15.03 10.15 13.41
C GLU A 67 13.81 9.29 13.04
N PRO A 68 13.98 8.30 12.13
CA PRO A 68 12.91 7.37 11.77
C PRO A 68 12.50 6.54 12.99
N SER A 69 11.19 6.32 13.16
CA SER A 69 10.68 5.39 14.19
C SER A 69 10.81 3.93 13.75
N PHE A 70 11.05 3.69 12.45
CA PHE A 70 10.96 2.37 11.81
C PHE A 70 9.58 1.72 12.04
N SER A 71 8.55 2.55 12.20
CA SER A 71 7.15 2.16 12.37
C SER A 71 6.29 2.82 11.29
N TRP A 72 4.98 2.55 11.30
CA TRP A 72 4.09 3.15 10.32
C TRP A 72 3.97 4.68 10.44
N THR A 73 4.40 5.27 11.57
CA THR A 73 4.45 6.72 11.80
C THR A 73 5.41 7.42 10.84
N ASP A 74 6.43 6.72 10.33
CA ASP A 74 7.35 7.30 9.34
C ASP A 74 6.66 7.66 8.03
N LYS A 75 5.55 6.98 7.69
CA LYS A 75 4.82 7.20 6.44
C LYS A 75 4.25 8.62 6.31
N PRO A 76 3.37 9.13 7.20
CA PRO A 76 2.89 10.51 7.08
C PRO A 76 4.01 11.54 7.17
N ARG A 77 5.01 11.32 8.04
CA ARG A 77 6.19 12.20 8.17
C ARG A 77 6.98 12.29 6.87
N GLY A 78 7.26 11.15 6.24
CA GLY A 78 7.98 11.10 4.97
C GLY A 78 7.16 11.68 3.82
N LEU A 79 5.85 11.47 3.80
CA LEU A 79 4.97 12.05 2.77
C LEU A 79 4.94 13.58 2.80
N ALA A 80 5.08 14.19 3.97
CA ALA A 80 5.19 15.64 4.11
C ALA A 80 6.48 16.21 3.45
N LEU A 81 7.48 15.37 3.21
CA LEU A 81 8.73 15.74 2.52
C LEU A 81 8.62 15.62 0.99
N SER A 82 7.49 15.17 0.45
CA SER A 82 7.36 14.94 -0.98
C SER A 82 7.69 16.20 -1.80
N PRO A 83 8.56 16.10 -2.83
CA PRO A 83 8.99 17.27 -3.60
C PRO A 83 7.97 17.69 -4.66
N TYR A 84 6.91 16.91 -4.84
CA TYR A 84 5.92 17.10 -5.90
C TYR A 84 4.72 17.91 -5.40
N LYS A 85 4.16 18.77 -6.26
CA LYS A 85 2.88 19.43 -5.98
C LYS A 85 1.71 18.46 -6.08
N ARG A 86 1.84 17.44 -6.92
CA ARG A 86 0.93 16.29 -6.98
C ARG A 86 1.73 15.02 -6.71
N THR A 87 1.44 14.35 -5.62
CA THR A 87 2.19 13.18 -5.18
C THR A 87 1.32 11.94 -5.33
N LEU A 88 1.88 10.89 -5.92
CA LEU A 88 1.40 9.54 -5.77
C LEU A 88 2.32 8.79 -4.79
N TYR A 89 1.81 8.49 -3.61
CA TYR A 89 2.43 7.55 -2.70
C TYR A 89 2.16 6.11 -3.13
N LEU A 90 3.21 5.29 -3.10
CA LEU A 90 3.11 3.84 -3.21
C LEU A 90 3.85 3.17 -2.05
N ASP A 91 3.23 2.15 -1.43
CA ASP A 91 3.94 1.22 -0.56
C ASP A 91 5.10 0.57 -1.35
N SER A 92 6.19 0.21 -0.67
CA SER A 92 7.40 -0.33 -1.31
C SER A 92 7.17 -1.64 -2.05
N ASP A 93 6.17 -2.43 -1.65
CA ASP A 93 5.80 -3.72 -2.25
C ASP A 93 4.66 -3.60 -3.28
N THR A 94 4.73 -2.56 -4.10
CA THR A 94 3.81 -2.33 -5.23
C THR A 94 4.44 -2.72 -6.57
N TRP A 95 3.60 -2.91 -7.57
CA TRP A 95 4.01 -3.15 -8.96
C TRP A 95 3.02 -2.50 -9.92
N VAL A 96 3.50 -1.47 -10.63
CA VAL A 96 2.71 -0.75 -11.64
C VAL A 96 2.63 -1.57 -12.92
N VAL A 97 1.42 -1.90 -13.35
CA VAL A 97 1.18 -2.75 -14.54
C VAL A 97 1.41 -1.95 -15.83
N SER A 98 0.91 -0.72 -15.90
CA SER A 98 1.00 0.15 -17.09
C SER A 98 1.02 1.64 -16.70
N ALA A 99 1.54 2.50 -17.58
CA ALA A 99 1.57 3.96 -17.40
C ALA A 99 0.17 4.56 -17.17
N ASP A 100 -0.87 4.02 -17.80
CA ASP A 100 -2.26 4.46 -17.60
C ASP A 100 -2.64 4.53 -16.12
N GLY A 101 -2.17 3.58 -15.30
CA GLY A 101 -2.46 3.57 -13.86
C GLY A 101 -2.00 4.84 -13.14
N LEU A 102 -0.86 5.37 -13.56
CA LEU A 102 -0.29 6.61 -13.02
C LEU A 102 -1.01 7.84 -13.59
N ALA A 103 -1.32 7.82 -14.89
CA ALA A 103 -2.03 8.90 -15.57
C ALA A 103 -3.46 9.10 -15.03
N ASP A 104 -4.17 8.00 -14.80
CA ASP A 104 -5.53 8.00 -14.23
C ASP A 104 -5.51 8.61 -12.82
N LEU A 105 -4.55 8.21 -11.97
CA LEU A 105 -4.40 8.74 -10.61
C LEU A 105 -4.01 10.23 -10.58
N ASN A 106 -3.19 10.69 -11.53
CA ASN A 106 -2.90 12.12 -11.67
C ASN A 106 -4.17 12.90 -12.09
N THR A 107 -4.96 12.35 -13.01
CA THR A 107 -6.20 12.97 -13.51
C THR A 107 -7.24 13.13 -12.40
N VAL A 108 -7.32 12.18 -11.46
CA VAL A 108 -8.21 12.28 -10.29
C VAL A 108 -7.92 13.56 -9.47
N LEU A 109 -6.66 13.98 -9.37
CA LEU A 109 -6.25 15.18 -8.63
C LEU A 109 -6.65 16.51 -9.29
N ASP A 110 -7.18 16.47 -10.53
CA ASP A 110 -7.82 17.64 -11.14
C ASP A 110 -9.16 17.98 -10.48
N ARG A 111 -9.78 17.03 -9.77
CA ARG A 111 -11.12 17.18 -9.17
C ARG A 111 -11.10 17.17 -7.66
N VAL A 112 -10.22 16.40 -7.06
CA VAL A 112 -10.16 16.22 -5.60
C VAL A 112 -8.74 16.48 -5.07
N PRO A 113 -8.61 16.99 -3.83
CA PRO A 113 -7.30 17.22 -3.24
C PRO A 113 -6.59 15.92 -2.87
N VAL A 114 -7.33 14.88 -2.47
CA VAL A 114 -6.78 13.60 -2.04
C VAL A 114 -7.63 12.44 -2.57
N ALA A 115 -6.96 11.36 -2.97
CA ALA A 115 -7.56 10.09 -3.31
C ALA A 115 -6.81 8.95 -2.64
N ALA A 116 -7.52 7.98 -2.07
CA ALA A 116 -6.92 6.85 -1.37
C ALA A 116 -7.60 5.54 -1.75
N ALA A 117 -6.82 4.47 -1.81
CA ALA A 117 -7.32 3.16 -2.21
C ALA A 117 -8.31 2.56 -1.23
N HIS A 118 -9.37 1.95 -1.75
CA HIS A 118 -10.37 1.26 -0.96
C HIS A 118 -9.76 0.13 -0.11
N GLY A 119 -10.05 0.13 1.19
CA GLY A 119 -9.68 -0.92 2.13
C GLY A 119 -10.63 -2.11 2.03
N ILE A 120 -10.08 -3.32 1.85
CA ILE A 120 -10.87 -4.55 1.73
C ILE A 120 -11.49 -4.96 3.08
N ILE A 121 -10.87 -4.59 4.19
CA ILE A 121 -11.33 -4.88 5.55
C ILE A 121 -11.99 -3.61 6.11
N ARG A 122 -13.18 -3.76 6.71
CA ARG A 122 -14.00 -2.63 7.20
C ARG A 122 -14.03 -2.49 8.73
N SER A 123 -13.24 -3.26 9.46
CA SER A 123 -13.21 -3.20 10.93
C SER A 123 -11.92 -3.74 11.52
N ILE A 124 -11.36 -3.01 12.48
CA ILE A 124 -10.30 -3.49 13.39
C ILE A 124 -10.80 -4.61 14.30
N ALA A 125 -12.09 -4.61 14.70
CA ALA A 125 -12.63 -5.65 15.59
C ALA A 125 -12.47 -7.05 14.96
N ALA A 126 -12.60 -7.14 13.63
CA ALA A 126 -12.33 -8.35 12.87
C ALA A 126 -10.83 -8.73 12.77
N LYS A 127 -9.91 -7.81 13.08
CA LYS A 127 -8.45 -7.98 12.94
C LYS A 127 -7.69 -8.09 14.28
N TYR A 128 -8.21 -7.48 15.35
CA TYR A 128 -7.54 -7.34 16.66
C TYR A 128 -8.43 -7.67 17.87
N GLU A 129 -9.60 -8.29 17.67
CA GLU A 129 -10.46 -8.84 18.74
C GLU A 129 -10.76 -7.85 19.89
N SER A 130 -11.65 -6.89 19.62
CA SER A 130 -12.40 -6.13 20.63
C SER A 130 -11.61 -5.31 21.67
N ARG A 131 -10.32 -5.00 21.45
CA ARG A 131 -9.64 -4.01 22.30
C ARG A 131 -10.13 -2.60 21.97
N PRO A 132 -10.50 -1.78 22.98
CA PRO A 132 -10.89 -0.41 22.75
C PRO A 132 -9.63 0.38 22.36
N ILE A 133 -9.44 0.56 21.06
CA ILE A 133 -8.80 1.78 20.60
C ILE A 133 -9.81 2.90 20.87
N SER A 134 -9.33 4.10 21.19
CA SER A 134 -10.17 5.29 21.29
C SER A 134 -11.27 5.29 20.20
N PRO A 135 -12.54 5.55 20.54
CA PRO A 135 -13.65 5.36 19.61
C PRO A 135 -13.40 6.17 18.33
N SER A 136 -13.37 5.47 17.19
CA SER A 136 -13.20 6.08 15.88
C SER A 136 -14.28 7.15 15.67
N PRO A 137 -13.92 8.39 15.31
CA PRO A 137 -14.89 9.43 14.98
C PRO A 137 -15.66 9.11 13.69
N ALA A 138 -15.09 8.29 12.80
CA ALA A 138 -15.65 8.00 11.49
C ALA A 138 -16.80 6.98 11.59
N PRO A 139 -18.02 7.31 11.09
CA PRO A 139 -19.17 6.42 11.18
C PRO A 139 -18.95 5.15 10.36
N PRO A 140 -19.64 4.04 10.67
CA PRO A 140 -19.47 2.76 9.94
C PRO A 140 -19.70 2.84 8.42
N THR A 141 -20.41 3.87 7.95
CA THR A 141 -20.65 4.13 6.53
C THR A 141 -19.46 4.80 5.82
N TYR A 142 -18.54 5.41 6.56
CA TYR A 142 -17.34 6.02 6.01
C TYR A 142 -16.35 4.93 5.57
N PRO A 143 -15.84 4.96 4.32
CA PRO A 143 -15.01 3.90 3.79
C PRO A 143 -13.76 3.61 4.64
N TRP A 144 -13.30 2.38 4.54
CA TRP A 144 -11.94 2.06 4.96
C TRP A 144 -10.99 2.32 3.80
N PHE A 145 -9.76 2.72 4.11
CA PHE A 145 -8.73 2.94 3.10
C PHE A 145 -7.52 2.04 3.35
N ASN A 146 -6.99 1.45 2.28
CA ASN A 146 -5.65 0.92 2.30
C ASN A 146 -4.67 2.04 1.97
N THR A 147 -3.69 2.25 2.84
CA THR A 147 -2.72 3.35 2.76
C THR A 147 -1.54 3.06 1.85
N GLY A 148 -1.56 1.98 1.07
CA GLY A 148 -0.46 1.63 0.17
C GLY A 148 -0.51 2.31 -1.20
N VAL A 149 -1.62 2.99 -1.52
CA VAL A 149 -1.76 3.83 -2.72
C VAL A 149 -2.58 5.06 -2.33
N ILE A 150 -1.93 6.23 -2.34
CA ILE A 150 -2.55 7.51 -1.98
C ILE A 150 -2.07 8.56 -2.98
N ALA A 151 -2.98 9.24 -3.66
CA ALA A 151 -2.66 10.40 -4.49
C ALA A 151 -3.11 11.67 -3.78
N PHE A 152 -2.29 12.71 -3.75
CA PHE A 152 -2.67 13.97 -3.11
C PHE A 152 -1.99 15.19 -3.74
N ARG A 153 -2.61 16.35 -3.56
CA ARG A 153 -1.98 17.64 -3.79
C ARG A 153 -1.28 18.09 -2.51
N ARG A 154 0.02 18.40 -2.58
CA ARG A 154 0.86 18.64 -1.39
C ARG A 154 0.26 19.68 -0.45
N ASP A 155 -0.14 20.82 -1.01
CA ASP A 155 -0.60 21.96 -0.21
C ASP A 155 -1.96 21.70 0.45
N ASP A 156 -2.76 20.79 -0.10
CA ASP A 156 -4.07 20.40 0.44
C ASP A 156 -4.00 19.23 1.45
N ALA A 157 -2.90 18.48 1.49
CA ALA A 157 -2.78 17.27 2.31
C ALA A 157 -2.19 17.50 3.71
N ASN A 158 -1.71 18.71 4.01
CA ASN A 158 -0.95 18.99 5.24
C ASN A 158 -1.71 18.66 6.52
N GLU A 159 -2.99 19.04 6.61
CA GLU A 159 -3.84 18.73 7.76
C GLU A 159 -4.03 17.21 7.91
N LEU A 160 -4.39 16.53 6.81
CA LEU A 160 -4.55 15.07 6.79
C LEU A 160 -3.29 14.34 7.26
N LEU A 161 -2.11 14.72 6.76
CA LEU A 161 -0.85 14.09 7.14
C LEU A 161 -0.51 14.33 8.61
N THR A 162 -0.81 15.53 9.12
CA THR A 162 -0.59 15.90 10.54
C THR A 162 -1.52 15.11 11.46
N GLU A 163 -2.83 15.09 11.15
CA GLU A 163 -3.83 14.32 11.90
C GLU A 163 -3.52 12.82 11.87
N TRP A 164 -3.11 12.31 10.71
CA TRP A 164 -2.73 10.90 10.55
C TRP A 164 -1.54 10.54 11.44
N GLN A 165 -0.49 11.36 11.43
CA GLN A 165 0.68 11.15 12.28
C GLN A 165 0.28 11.12 13.77
N GLN A 166 -0.38 12.17 14.26
CA GLN A 166 -0.73 12.31 15.68
C GLN A 166 -1.64 11.18 16.18
N ARG A 167 -2.62 10.78 15.37
CA ARG A 167 -3.52 9.67 15.69
C ARG A 167 -2.78 8.34 15.72
N HIS A 168 -1.90 8.09 14.75
CA HIS A 168 -1.15 6.85 14.72
C HIS A 168 -0.20 6.73 15.92
N GLU A 169 0.49 7.82 16.29
CA GLU A 169 1.34 7.86 17.49
C GLU A 169 0.53 7.56 18.76
N THR A 170 -0.68 8.10 18.87
CA THR A 170 -1.58 7.82 19.99
C THR A 170 -2.01 6.34 20.00
N TYR A 171 -2.43 5.80 18.86
CA TYR A 171 -2.87 4.41 18.78
C TYR A 171 -1.73 3.41 18.98
N GLU A 172 -0.50 3.75 18.58
CA GLU A 172 0.68 2.91 18.80
C GLU A 172 1.04 2.81 20.29
N GLN A 173 0.78 3.86 21.07
CA GLN A 173 0.91 3.84 22.54
C GLN A 173 -0.15 2.92 23.19
N GLU A 174 -1.37 2.91 22.66
CA GLU A 174 -2.46 2.03 23.14
C GLU A 174 -2.28 0.57 22.69
N LEU A 175 -1.79 0.37 21.47
CA LEU A 175 -1.64 -0.92 20.83
C LEU A 175 -0.37 -0.97 19.96
N ALA A 176 0.72 -1.43 20.57
CA ALA A 176 1.99 -1.63 19.87
C ALA A 176 1.81 -2.48 18.59
N GLY A 177 2.34 -1.99 17.47
CA GLY A 177 2.25 -2.67 16.17
C GLY A 177 0.86 -2.63 15.52
N ILE A 178 -0.01 -1.72 15.95
CA ILE A 178 -1.16 -1.31 15.16
C ILE A 178 -0.70 -0.81 13.78
N ASN A 179 -1.57 -0.92 12.78
CA ASN A 179 -1.29 -0.39 11.45
C ASN A 179 -1.85 1.02 11.30
N ASP A 180 -1.30 1.76 10.36
CA ASP A 180 -1.63 3.13 9.98
C ASP A 180 -3.02 3.36 9.41
N GLN A 181 -3.71 2.33 8.91
CA GLN A 181 -4.94 2.52 8.12
C GLN A 181 -6.12 3.05 8.95
N GLU A 182 -6.21 2.72 10.24
CA GLU A 182 -7.27 3.28 11.11
C GLU A 182 -6.99 4.74 11.43
N ALA A 183 -5.75 5.06 11.80
CA ALA A 183 -5.34 6.44 12.01
C ALA A 183 -5.56 7.30 10.76
N PHE A 184 -5.26 6.75 9.56
CA PHE A 184 -5.54 7.42 8.29
C PHE A 184 -7.03 7.63 8.06
N ARG A 185 -7.86 6.60 8.28
CA ARG A 185 -9.32 6.69 8.11
C ARG A 185 -9.92 7.76 9.01
N ASP A 186 -9.48 7.80 10.27
CA ASP A 186 -9.98 8.77 11.24
C ASP A 186 -9.49 10.18 10.92
N ALA A 187 -8.22 10.35 10.53
CA ALA A 187 -7.68 11.61 10.04
C ALA A 187 -8.41 12.12 8.79
N ALA A 188 -8.70 11.23 7.85
CA ALA A 188 -9.47 11.51 6.63
C ALA A 188 -10.91 11.95 6.91
N TYR A 189 -11.52 11.44 7.99
CA TYR A 189 -12.87 11.80 8.36
C TYR A 189 -12.97 13.15 9.07
N VAL A 190 -11.97 13.50 9.88
CA VAL A 190 -11.98 14.76 10.65
C VAL A 190 -11.35 15.94 9.92
N SER A 191 -10.48 15.70 8.94
CA SER A 191 -9.87 16.75 8.12
C SER A 191 -10.78 17.20 6.97
N ASP A 192 -10.48 18.36 6.39
CA ASP A 192 -11.20 18.91 5.23
C ASP A 192 -10.78 18.26 3.88
N ALA A 193 -9.91 17.25 3.92
CA ALA A 193 -9.23 16.67 2.76
C ALA A 193 -10.14 15.94 1.74
N CYS A 194 -11.45 15.81 1.99
CA CYS A 194 -12.47 15.28 1.05
C CYS A 194 -11.94 14.12 0.15
N ILE A 195 -11.80 12.92 0.73
CA ILE A 195 -11.13 11.79 0.08
C ILE A 195 -11.96 11.15 -1.03
N HIS A 196 -11.40 11.08 -2.24
CA HIS A 196 -11.91 10.19 -3.29
C HIS A 196 -11.46 8.75 -3.07
N THR A 197 -12.39 7.80 -3.14
CA THR A 197 -12.06 6.38 -2.98
C THR A 197 -11.60 5.78 -4.31
N ILE A 198 -10.33 5.37 -4.39
CA ILE A 198 -9.78 4.71 -5.57
C ILE A 198 -10.22 3.24 -5.59
N PRO A 199 -10.67 2.71 -6.74
CA PRO A 199 -11.19 1.34 -6.82
C PRO A 199 -10.06 0.28 -6.79
N PRO A 200 -10.38 -0.99 -6.53
CA PRO A 200 -9.39 -2.04 -6.27
C PRO A 200 -8.38 -2.30 -7.39
N GLU A 201 -8.68 -1.92 -8.65
CA GLU A 201 -7.80 -2.06 -9.81
C GLU A 201 -6.47 -1.31 -9.63
N TYR A 202 -6.47 -0.21 -8.88
CA TYR A 202 -5.29 0.61 -8.63
C TYR A 202 -4.62 0.28 -7.29
N ASN A 203 -5.06 -0.76 -6.60
CA ASN A 203 -4.41 -1.27 -5.40
C ASN A 203 -4.81 -2.73 -5.17
N TYR A 204 -4.60 -3.57 -6.18
CA TYR A 204 -5.05 -4.95 -6.13
C TYR A 204 -4.20 -5.74 -5.13
N ARG A 205 -4.80 -6.05 -3.97
CA ARG A 205 -4.08 -6.69 -2.87
C ARG A 205 -3.92 -8.18 -3.12
N VAL A 206 -2.72 -8.61 -3.52
CA VAL A 206 -2.48 -10.02 -3.82
C VAL A 206 -2.60 -10.86 -2.55
N GLY A 207 -3.39 -11.92 -2.62
CA GLY A 207 -3.59 -12.86 -1.50
C GLY A 207 -4.52 -12.35 -0.39
N ASN A 208 -5.13 -11.16 -0.54
CA ASN A 208 -6.05 -10.60 0.44
C ASN A 208 -7.50 -10.68 -0.03
N GLY A 209 -8.24 -11.63 0.52
CA GLY A 209 -9.71 -11.68 0.44
C GLY A 209 -10.27 -11.73 -0.98
N PHE A 210 -11.55 -11.37 -1.09
CA PHE A 210 -12.23 -11.20 -2.37
C PHE A 210 -12.17 -9.74 -2.78
N GLN A 211 -11.85 -9.48 -4.05
CA GLN A 211 -11.86 -8.16 -4.65
C GLN A 211 -12.71 -8.19 -5.91
N TYR A 212 -13.61 -7.21 -6.02
CA TYR A 212 -14.46 -7.01 -7.18
C TYR A 212 -13.72 -6.13 -8.17
N LEU A 213 -13.57 -6.61 -9.40
CA LEU A 213 -12.90 -5.91 -10.48
C LEU A 213 -13.86 -5.64 -11.63
N ASN A 214 -13.83 -4.42 -12.14
CA ASN A 214 -14.56 -3.91 -13.29
C ASN A 214 -13.61 -3.08 -14.17
N GLY A 215 -12.58 -3.74 -14.69
CA GLY A 215 -11.55 -3.11 -15.51
C GLY A 215 -10.20 -3.82 -15.35
N PRO A 216 -9.17 -3.36 -16.10
CA PRO A 216 -7.82 -3.87 -15.96
C PRO A 216 -7.23 -3.42 -14.62
N VAL A 217 -6.59 -4.35 -13.92
CA VAL A 217 -5.74 -4.05 -12.77
C VAL A 217 -4.54 -3.25 -13.25
N ARG A 218 -4.37 -2.07 -12.65
CA ARG A 218 -3.32 -1.09 -12.95
C ARG A 218 -2.15 -1.16 -11.97
N ILE A 219 -2.40 -1.52 -10.70
CA ILE A 219 -1.36 -1.64 -9.68
C ILE A 219 -1.60 -2.90 -8.85
N LEU A 220 -0.61 -3.78 -8.80
CA LEU A 220 -0.59 -4.92 -7.87
C LEU A 220 0.10 -4.50 -6.59
N HIS A 221 -0.39 -4.98 -5.45
CA HIS A 221 0.18 -4.64 -4.16
C HIS A 221 0.32 -5.89 -3.27
N GLY A 222 1.56 -6.26 -3.00
CA GLY A 222 1.96 -7.31 -2.07
C GLY A 222 3.36 -7.82 -2.40
N ARG A 223 4.12 -8.27 -1.40
CA ARG A 223 5.50 -8.76 -1.57
C ARG A 223 5.60 -10.01 -2.44
N LEU A 224 6.00 -9.82 -3.69
CA LEU A 224 6.19 -10.89 -4.67
C LEU A 224 7.55 -10.77 -5.39
N ASN A 225 7.95 -11.84 -6.08
CA ASN A 225 9.00 -11.74 -7.08
C ASN A 225 8.43 -11.20 -8.40
N GLU A 226 9.32 -10.71 -9.27
CA GLU A 226 8.93 -10.10 -10.54
C GLU A 226 8.11 -11.04 -11.44
N GLN A 227 8.52 -12.30 -11.55
CA GLN A 227 7.78 -13.28 -12.37
C GLN A 227 6.34 -13.43 -11.88
N SER A 228 6.15 -13.52 -10.56
CA SER A 228 4.81 -13.64 -9.94
C SER A 228 3.96 -12.40 -10.21
N TYR A 229 4.54 -11.19 -10.16
CA TYR A 229 3.82 -9.98 -10.55
C TYR A 229 3.35 -10.04 -12.01
N ARG A 230 4.23 -10.44 -12.93
CA ARG A 230 3.92 -10.59 -14.35
C ARG A 230 2.82 -11.63 -14.59
N ASP A 231 2.94 -12.80 -13.96
CA ASP A 231 1.97 -13.89 -14.10
C ASP A 231 0.59 -13.50 -13.57
N ILE A 232 0.55 -12.80 -12.43
CA ILE A 232 -0.69 -12.29 -11.86
C ILE A 232 -1.28 -11.21 -12.76
N ALA A 233 -0.50 -10.20 -13.17
CA ALA A 233 -0.96 -9.14 -14.07
C ALA A 233 -1.57 -9.73 -15.35
N ASN A 234 -0.87 -10.66 -16.00
CA ASN A 234 -1.35 -11.36 -17.18
C ASN A 234 -2.65 -12.11 -16.90
N THR A 235 -2.75 -12.81 -15.77
CA THR A 235 -3.98 -13.54 -15.41
C THR A 235 -5.16 -12.60 -15.16
N VAL A 236 -4.97 -11.59 -14.30
CA VAL A 236 -6.09 -10.74 -13.87
C VAL A 236 -6.57 -9.84 -15.00
N ASN A 237 -5.70 -9.53 -15.97
CA ASN A 237 -6.01 -8.69 -17.13
C ASN A 237 -6.25 -9.48 -18.43
N ASP A 238 -6.24 -10.82 -18.43
CA ASP A 238 -6.52 -11.59 -19.66
C ASP A 238 -7.97 -11.38 -20.12
N GLU A 239 -8.14 -10.72 -21.27
CA GLU A 239 -9.44 -10.41 -21.86
C GLU A 239 -10.26 -11.62 -22.28
N ARG A 240 -9.63 -12.76 -22.61
CA ARG A 240 -10.37 -13.95 -23.02
C ARG A 240 -11.18 -14.53 -21.86
N ALA A 241 -10.56 -14.59 -20.68
CA ALA A 241 -11.26 -14.94 -19.46
C ALA A 241 -12.26 -13.84 -19.00
N LEU A 242 -12.27 -12.63 -19.60
CA LEU A 242 -13.23 -11.55 -19.25
C LEU A 242 -14.57 -11.72 -19.99
N ARG A 243 -14.60 -12.48 -21.09
CA ARG A 243 -15.77 -12.59 -21.98
C ARG A 243 -16.56 -13.89 -21.81
N ASP A 244 -15.96 -14.93 -21.22
CA ASP A 244 -16.53 -16.28 -21.17
C ASP A 244 -17.68 -16.51 -20.16
N ASP A 245 -17.98 -15.58 -19.25
CA ASP A 245 -19.09 -15.74 -18.27
C ASP A 245 -20.34 -14.87 -18.56
N GLY A 246 -20.31 -14.07 -19.62
CA GLY A 246 -21.41 -13.17 -19.99
C GLY A 246 -21.65 -12.01 -19.01
N ARG A 247 -20.74 -11.74 -18.07
CA ARG A 247 -20.81 -10.63 -17.11
C ARG A 247 -19.73 -9.60 -17.38
N SER A 248 -20.01 -8.33 -17.06
CA SER A 248 -19.06 -7.22 -17.23
C SER A 248 -18.08 -7.03 -16.05
N TYR A 249 -18.07 -7.95 -15.08
CA TYR A 249 -17.29 -7.82 -13.84
C TYR A 249 -16.76 -9.16 -13.36
N ARG A 250 -15.60 -9.16 -12.67
CA ARG A 250 -15.01 -10.35 -12.03
C ARG A 250 -15.06 -10.26 -10.51
N ILE A 251 -15.42 -11.38 -9.86
CA ILE A 251 -15.03 -11.65 -8.47
C ILE A 251 -13.75 -12.49 -8.54
N VAL A 252 -12.58 -11.85 -8.49
CA VAL A 252 -11.33 -12.61 -8.52
C VAL A 252 -10.98 -13.03 -7.10
N ARG A 253 -11.12 -14.33 -6.82
CA ARG A 253 -10.56 -14.97 -5.64
C ARG A 253 -9.15 -15.47 -5.97
N VAL A 254 -8.13 -14.67 -5.68
CA VAL A 254 -6.77 -15.23 -5.57
C VAL A 254 -6.60 -15.75 -4.14
N GLY A 255 -7.18 -16.91 -3.87
CA GLY A 255 -6.98 -17.62 -2.60
C GLY A 255 -5.55 -18.16 -2.48
N GLU A 256 -5.08 -18.39 -1.25
CA GLU A 256 -3.74 -18.95 -0.96
C GLU A 256 -3.41 -20.18 -1.83
N ASP A 257 -4.43 -21.01 -2.14
CA ASP A 257 -4.33 -22.23 -2.94
C ASP A 257 -4.03 -22.00 -4.43
N ALA A 258 -4.36 -20.82 -4.97
CA ALA A 258 -4.07 -20.43 -6.34
C ALA A 258 -2.66 -19.83 -6.46
N ILE A 259 -2.21 -19.10 -5.43
CA ILE A 259 -0.84 -18.57 -5.35
C ILE A 259 0.14 -19.72 -5.13
N ALA A 260 -0.08 -20.57 -4.11
CA ALA A 260 0.79 -21.70 -3.78
C ALA A 260 1.08 -22.56 -5.03
N ARG A 261 0.01 -23.03 -5.70
CA ARG A 261 0.14 -23.84 -6.93
C ARG A 261 0.87 -23.12 -8.08
N ARG A 262 0.86 -21.79 -8.12
CA ARG A 262 1.49 -21.00 -9.21
C ARG A 262 2.90 -20.54 -8.89
N VAL A 263 3.27 -20.38 -7.62
CA VAL A 263 4.66 -20.09 -7.19
C VAL A 263 5.47 -21.36 -6.91
N GLY A 264 4.95 -22.52 -7.32
CA GLY A 264 5.62 -23.82 -7.13
C GLY A 264 5.66 -24.31 -5.69
N LEU A 265 4.85 -23.73 -4.79
CA LEU A 265 4.77 -24.12 -3.39
C LEU A 265 3.52 -24.94 -3.12
N THR A 266 3.64 -25.94 -2.27
CA THR A 266 2.48 -26.53 -1.62
C THR A 266 1.79 -25.51 -0.72
N LYS A 267 0.49 -25.70 -0.48
CA LYS A 267 -0.28 -24.89 0.48
C LYS A 267 0.41 -24.81 1.84
N THR A 268 1.04 -25.91 2.26
CA THR A 268 1.78 -26.02 3.51
C THR A 268 3.04 -25.16 3.48
N GLU A 269 3.82 -25.20 2.41
CA GLU A 269 5.03 -24.38 2.27
C GLU A 269 4.71 -22.89 2.25
N TYR A 270 3.69 -22.45 1.51
CA TYR A 270 3.26 -21.05 1.52
C TYR A 270 2.81 -20.58 2.92
N ARG A 271 2.10 -21.43 3.66
CA ARG A 271 1.69 -21.15 5.06
C ARG A 271 2.88 -21.12 6.00
N LEU A 272 3.86 -21.99 5.82
CA LEU A 272 5.11 -21.97 6.57
C LEU A 272 5.89 -20.69 6.27
N SER A 273 5.98 -20.25 5.01
CA SER A 273 6.60 -18.97 4.65
C SER A 273 5.91 -17.79 5.34
N ARG A 274 4.58 -17.77 5.41
CA ARG A 274 3.82 -16.75 6.17
C ARG A 274 4.06 -16.83 7.68
N LEU A 275 4.19 -18.03 8.23
CA LEU A 275 4.50 -18.26 9.64
C LEU A 275 5.91 -17.75 9.97
N PHE A 276 6.90 -18.07 9.16
CA PHE A 276 8.27 -17.55 9.30
C PHE A 276 8.31 -16.03 9.16
N LEU A 277 7.55 -15.45 8.22
CA LEU A 277 7.41 -13.99 8.11
C LEU A 277 6.75 -13.37 9.35
N SER A 278 5.76 -14.04 9.94
CA SER A 278 5.12 -13.60 11.18
C SER A 278 6.10 -13.65 12.35
N LEU A 279 6.85 -14.74 12.46
CA LEU A 279 7.89 -14.91 13.49
C LEU A 279 8.98 -13.84 13.35
N SER A 280 9.46 -13.59 12.14
CA SER A 280 10.53 -12.64 11.88
C SER A 280 10.10 -11.18 12.07
N ARG A 281 8.82 -10.86 11.83
CA ARG A 281 8.31 -9.48 11.94
C ARG A 281 7.61 -9.15 13.25
N ARG A 282 7.09 -10.15 13.98
CA ARG A 282 6.19 -9.95 15.13
C ARG A 282 6.60 -10.74 16.37
N GLY A 283 7.64 -11.57 16.27
CA GLY A 283 8.13 -12.38 17.37
C GLY A 283 7.31 -13.64 17.66
N LEU A 284 7.85 -14.47 18.56
CA LEU A 284 7.33 -15.78 18.94
C LEU A 284 5.96 -15.70 19.64
N GLY A 285 5.78 -14.74 20.56
CA GLY A 285 4.57 -14.62 21.37
C GLY A 285 3.31 -14.35 20.55
N THR A 286 3.36 -13.31 19.69
CA THR A 286 2.24 -12.93 18.81
C THR A 286 1.93 -14.01 17.77
N THR A 287 2.96 -14.72 17.31
CA THR A 287 2.77 -15.81 16.35
C THR A 287 2.15 -17.05 17.00
N ALA A 288 2.58 -17.42 18.21
CA ALA A 288 2.03 -18.54 18.97
C ALA A 288 0.55 -18.34 19.34
N SER A 289 0.15 -17.13 19.76
CA SER A 289 -1.25 -16.80 20.06
C SER A 289 -2.16 -17.07 18.86
N ARG A 290 -1.78 -16.58 17.67
CA ARG A 290 -2.59 -16.74 16.45
C ARG A 290 -2.70 -18.19 15.98
N VAL A 291 -1.65 -18.99 16.18
CA VAL A 291 -1.70 -20.42 15.88
C VAL A 291 -2.65 -21.13 16.85
N LEU A 292 -2.62 -20.78 18.14
CA LEU A 292 -3.52 -21.32 19.15
C LEU A 292 -4.99 -20.96 18.90
N ASP A 293 -5.28 -19.72 18.50
CA ASP A 293 -6.65 -19.27 18.18
C ASP A 293 -7.19 -19.97 16.93
N TRP A 294 -6.32 -20.23 15.95
CA TRP A 294 -6.65 -21.03 14.77
C TRP A 294 -6.96 -22.49 15.12
N ILE A 295 -6.16 -23.11 16.00
CA ILE A 295 -6.38 -24.49 16.49
C ILE A 295 -7.68 -24.59 17.32
N ARG A 296 -8.06 -23.53 18.04
CA ARG A 296 -9.25 -23.49 18.90
C ARG A 296 -10.59 -23.34 18.17
N GLY A 297 -10.60 -23.37 16.83
CA GLY A 297 -11.80 -23.69 16.07
C GLY A 297 -12.65 -22.50 15.61
N GLY A 298 -12.02 -21.42 15.15
CA GLY A 298 -12.71 -20.35 14.42
C GLY A 298 -13.35 -20.85 13.11
N ARG A 299 -14.56 -21.41 13.19
CA ARG A 299 -15.46 -21.56 12.04
C ARG A 299 -15.98 -20.17 11.70
N PHE A 300 -15.56 -19.64 10.56
CA PHE A 300 -16.11 -18.43 9.97
C PHE A 300 -17.56 -18.72 9.51
N HIS A 301 -18.54 -18.03 10.09
CA HIS A 301 -19.84 -17.76 9.49
C HIS A 301 -19.80 -16.38 8.85
#